data_AF-R9LMP6-F1
#
_entry.id   AF-R9LMP6-F1
#
_cell.length_a   1.000
_cell.length_b   1.000
_cell.length_c   1.000
_cell.angle_alpha   90.00
_cell.angle_beta   90.00
_cell.angle_gamma   90.00
#
_symmetry.space_group_name_H-M   'P 1'
#
loop_
_entity.id
_entity.type
_entity.pdbx_description
1 polymer ?
#
loop_
_entity_poly.entity_id
_entity_poly.type
_entity_poly.pdbx_seq_one_letter_code
_entity_poly.pdbx_strand_id
1 'polypeptide(L)'
;MWRKFLTYEGSLIVLVSTLISDHTILFEILFMLNIVNLITGCIKAKISHKENSIHGLKGIFKKISYWIVIFLAFMIAYTMTEIGNLIEEDFSAMYFLGWFVLASLIINECRSIIENLVESGCNVPRIFTKGLETAEILIEMEKENGKNNRNSKYDKLDGNQER
;
A
#
# COMPACT_ATOMS: atom_id res chain seq x y z
N MET A 1 11.45 29.93 -22.62
CA MET A 1 11.76 28.61 -22.02
C MET A 1 11.19 28.47 -20.61
N TRP A 2 11.36 29.48 -19.74
CA TRP A 2 10.81 29.51 -18.37
C TRP A 2 9.28 29.46 -18.24
N ARG A 3 8.53 30.08 -19.15
CA ARG A 3 7.06 30.02 -19.16
C ARG A 3 6.51 28.60 -19.41
N LYS A 4 7.19 27.77 -20.20
CA LYS A 4 6.74 26.38 -20.46
C LYS A 4 6.98 25.47 -19.27
N PHE A 5 8.06 25.69 -18.50
CA PHE A 5 8.31 24.96 -17.25
C PHE A 5 7.25 25.25 -16.19
N LEU A 6 6.87 26.53 -16.00
CA LEU A 6 5.78 26.90 -15.07
C LEU A 6 4.41 26.33 -15.49
N THR A 7 4.14 26.23 -16.80
CA THR A 7 2.91 25.60 -17.30
C THR A 7 2.92 24.07 -17.13
N TYR A 8 4.09 23.42 -17.25
CA TYR A 8 4.22 21.97 -17.08
C TYR A 8 4.07 21.55 -15.61
N GLU A 9 4.71 22.29 -14.69
CA GLU A 9 4.57 22.05 -13.26
C GLU A 9 3.14 22.36 -12.78
N GLY A 10 2.52 23.42 -13.32
CA GLY A 10 1.11 23.71 -13.07
C GLY A 10 0.16 22.65 -13.61
N SER A 11 0.46 22.04 -14.76
CA SER A 11 -0.39 21.00 -15.36
C SER A 11 -0.40 19.72 -14.55
N LEU A 12 0.75 19.27 -14.03
CA LEU A 12 0.82 18.09 -13.18
C LEU A 12 0.13 18.33 -11.84
N ILE A 13 0.33 19.52 -11.24
CA ILE A 13 -0.34 19.91 -9.98
C ILE A 13 -1.85 19.99 -10.17
N VAL A 14 -2.34 20.57 -11.27
CA VAL A 14 -3.78 20.66 -11.58
C VAL A 14 -4.37 19.28 -11.90
N LEU A 15 -3.65 18.42 -12.63
CA LEU A 15 -4.08 17.05 -12.90
C LEU A 15 -4.18 16.22 -11.60
N VAL A 16 -3.14 16.26 -10.76
CA VAL A 16 -3.15 15.59 -9.45
C VAL A 16 -4.25 16.17 -8.56
N SER A 17 -4.43 17.49 -8.54
CA SER A 17 -5.48 18.14 -7.76
C SER A 17 -6.89 17.79 -8.24
N THR A 18 -7.11 17.64 -9.54
CA THR A 18 -8.41 17.25 -10.11
C THR A 18 -8.71 15.77 -9.89
N LEU A 19 -7.71 14.89 -10.02
CA LEU A 19 -7.83 13.46 -9.67
C LEU A 19 -8.11 13.24 -8.18
N ILE A 20 -7.55 14.09 -7.32
CA ILE A 20 -7.76 14.01 -5.86
C ILE A 20 -9.13 14.57 -5.46
N SER A 21 -9.61 15.64 -6.11
CA SER A 21 -10.79 16.43 -5.69
C SER A 21 -12.01 15.59 -5.29
N ASP A 22 -12.45 14.66 -6.13
CA ASP A 22 -13.72 13.92 -5.92
C ASP A 22 -13.64 12.87 -4.79
N HIS A 23 -12.44 12.40 -4.47
CA HIS A 23 -12.22 11.34 -3.48
C HIS A 23 -11.13 11.71 -2.45
N THR A 24 -10.92 13.02 -2.24
CA THR A 24 -9.95 13.58 -1.28
C THR A 24 -10.07 12.95 0.10
N ILE A 25 -11.30 12.59 0.49
CA ILE A 25 -11.63 11.93 1.76
C ILE A 25 -10.81 10.64 2.00
N LEU A 26 -10.48 9.87 0.96
CA LEU A 26 -9.70 8.64 1.13
C LEU A 26 -8.24 8.93 1.49
N PHE A 27 -7.67 9.99 0.92
CA PHE A 27 -6.33 10.46 1.25
C PHE A 27 -6.27 11.02 2.67
N GLU A 28 -7.30 11.76 3.09
CA GLU A 28 -7.44 12.27 4.45
C GLU A 28 -7.56 11.13 5.47
N ILE A 29 -8.37 10.12 5.19
CA ILE A 29 -8.50 8.92 6.02
C ILE A 29 -7.14 8.23 6.17
N LEU A 30 -6.41 8.01 5.06
CA LEU A 30 -5.08 7.41 5.12
C LEU A 30 -4.10 8.26 5.94
N PHE A 31 -4.15 9.59 5.80
CA PHE A 31 -3.33 10.50 6.58
C PHE A 31 -3.64 10.43 8.09
N MET A 32 -4.93 10.43 8.45
CA MET A 32 -5.37 10.27 9.84
C MET A 32 -4.96 8.90 10.40
N LEU A 33 -5.13 7.82 9.64
CA LEU A 33 -4.68 6.48 10.03
C LEU A 33 -3.16 6.43 10.22
N ASN A 34 -2.38 7.14 9.40
CA ASN A 34 -0.94 7.24 9.57
C ASN A 34 -0.55 7.90 10.90
N ILE A 35 -1.27 8.95 11.31
CA ILE A 35 -1.09 9.61 12.62
C ILE A 35 -1.47 8.65 13.75
N VAL A 36 -2.65 8.02 13.68
CA VAL A 36 -3.11 7.07 14.70
C VAL A 36 -2.14 5.89 14.83
N ASN A 37 -1.65 5.36 13.70
CA ASN A 37 -0.69 4.26 13.71
C ASN A 37 0.66 4.68 14.32
N LEU A 38 1.12 5.92 14.08
CA LEU A 38 2.30 6.45 14.74
C LEU A 38 2.10 6.52 16.26
N ILE A 39 0.97 7.07 16.71
CA ILE A 39 0.64 7.19 18.14
C ILE A 39 0.57 5.81 18.81
N THR A 40 -0.16 4.87 18.21
CA THR A 40 -0.29 3.50 18.76
C THR A 40 1.04 2.75 18.77
N GLY A 41 1.89 2.94 17.76
CA GLY A 41 3.26 2.43 17.75
C GLY A 41 4.13 3.01 18.87
N CYS A 42 4.02 4.31 19.16
CA CYS A 42 4.72 4.95 20.27
C CYS A 42 4.24 4.41 21.63
N ILE A 43 2.92 4.22 21.81
CA ILE A 43 2.35 3.63 23.04
C ILE A 43 2.88 2.22 23.25
N LYS A 44 2.86 1.38 22.21
CA LYS A 44 3.41 0.01 22.23
C LYS A 44 4.89 0.00 22.63
N ALA A 45 5.70 0.87 22.02
CA ALA A 45 7.14 0.93 22.30
C ALA A 45 7.42 1.31 23.77
N LYS A 46 6.62 2.23 24.33
CA LYS A 46 6.71 2.68 25.72
C LYS A 46 6.31 1.57 26.70
N ILE A 47 5.24 0.83 26.41
CA ILE A 47 4.78 -0.29 27.25
C ILE A 47 5.77 -1.46 27.20
N SER A 48 6.37 -1.72 26.04
CA SER A 48 7.29 -2.85 25.85
C SER A 48 8.71 -2.59 26.38
N HIS A 49 9.00 -1.41 26.93
CA HIS A 49 10.35 -0.95 27.36
C HIS A 49 11.47 -1.15 26.31
N LYS A 50 11.10 -1.35 25.04
CA LYS A 50 12.00 -1.48 23.89
C LYS A 50 12.08 -0.12 23.19
N GLU A 51 12.69 0.85 23.85
CA GLU A 51 12.95 2.14 23.24
C GLU A 51 14.15 2.03 22.29
N ASN A 52 13.87 1.71 21.02
CA ASN A 52 14.86 1.86 19.97
C ASN A 52 14.34 2.86 18.93
N SER A 53 14.91 4.07 18.97
CA SER A 53 14.63 5.18 18.04
C SER A 53 14.72 4.75 16.56
N ILE A 54 15.60 3.80 16.24
CA ILE A 54 15.78 3.28 14.87
C ILE A 54 14.53 2.56 14.38
N HIS A 55 13.80 1.86 15.26
CA HIS A 55 12.57 1.17 14.87
C HIS A 55 11.42 2.15 14.61
N GLY A 56 11.32 3.23 15.39
CA GLY A 56 10.35 4.30 15.16
C GLY A 56 10.62 5.06 13.85
N LEU A 57 11.89 5.38 13.57
CA LEU A 57 12.29 6.04 12.33
C LEU A 57 12.04 5.17 11.09
N LYS A 58 12.27 3.87 11.19
CA LYS A 58 11.95 2.90 10.13
C LYS A 58 10.44 2.84 9.84
N GLY A 59 9.61 2.98 10.88
CA GLY A 59 8.16 3.09 10.75
C GLY A 59 7.72 4.33 9.96
N ILE A 60 8.32 5.48 10.24
CA ILE A 60 8.05 6.73 9.50
C ILE A 60 8.48 6.62 8.04
N PHE A 61 9.67 6.06 7.78
CA PHE A 61 10.16 5.87 6.40
C PHE A 61 9.22 4.96 5.58
N LYS A 62 8.70 3.90 6.21
CA LYS A 62 7.72 3.00 5.59
C LYS A 62 6.44 3.75 5.18
N LYS A 63 5.95 4.69 6.00
CA LYS A 63 4.79 5.52 5.66
C LYS A 63 5.08 6.44 4.48
N ILE A 64 6.26 7.06 4.42
CA ILE A 64 6.69 7.90 3.29
C ILE A 64 6.75 7.07 2.00
N SER A 65 7.27 5.85 2.05
CA SER A 65 7.30 4.98 0.87
C SER A 65 5.92 4.63 0.33
N TYR A 66 4.88 4.57 1.18
CA TYR A 66 3.52 4.29 0.74
C TYR A 66 2.92 5.44 -0.06
N TRP A 67 3.22 6.69 0.28
CA TRP A 67 2.82 7.84 -0.53
C TRP A 67 3.43 7.82 -1.93
N ILE A 68 4.69 7.35 -2.05
CA ILE A 68 5.35 7.16 -3.35
C ILE A 68 4.64 6.06 -4.16
N VAL A 69 4.25 4.95 -3.53
CA VAL A 69 3.52 3.85 -4.19
C VAL A 69 2.17 4.33 -4.72
N ILE A 70 1.44 5.15 -3.96
CA ILE A 70 0.17 5.73 -4.39
C ILE A 70 0.39 6.60 -5.63
N PHE A 71 1.37 7.52 -5.57
CA PHE A 71 1.70 8.36 -6.71
C PHE A 71 2.04 7.52 -7.96
N LEU A 72 2.88 6.49 -7.79
CA LEU A 72 3.26 5.62 -8.89
C LEU A 72 2.07 4.86 -9.48
N ALA A 73 1.14 4.37 -8.64
CA ALA A 73 -0.06 3.67 -9.10
C ALA A 73 -0.97 4.57 -9.96
N PHE A 74 -1.20 5.82 -9.53
CA PHE A 74 -1.97 6.78 -10.32
C PHE A 74 -1.23 7.24 -11.59
N MET A 75 0.09 7.36 -11.56
CA MET A 75 0.91 7.66 -12.75
C MET A 75 0.81 6.55 -13.80
N ILE A 76 0.84 5.28 -13.36
CA ILE A 76 0.65 4.12 -14.25
C ILE A 76 -0.77 4.15 -14.84
N ALA A 77 -1.79 4.37 -14.00
CA ALA A 77 -3.17 4.48 -14.46
C ALA A 77 -3.37 5.59 -15.50
N TYR A 78 -2.78 6.77 -15.26
CA TYR A 78 -2.79 7.88 -16.20
C TYR A 78 -2.11 7.50 -17.52
N THR A 79 -0.89 6.94 -17.46
CA THR A 79 -0.14 6.55 -18.66
C THR A 79 -0.90 5.53 -19.51
N MET A 80 -1.57 4.57 -18.87
CA MET A 80 -2.41 3.59 -19.56
C MET A 80 -3.63 4.24 -20.21
N THR A 81 -4.26 5.20 -19.53
CA THR A 81 -5.39 5.96 -20.08
C THR A 81 -4.95 6.78 -21.30
N GLU A 82 -3.76 7.39 -21.26
CA GLU A 82 -3.20 8.16 -22.37
C GLU A 82 -2.87 7.27 -23.59
N ILE A 83 -2.38 6.05 -23.35
CA ILE A 83 -2.19 5.06 -24.41
C ILE A 83 -3.54 4.63 -25.00
N GLY A 84 -4.58 4.46 -24.17
CA GLY A 84 -5.96 4.20 -24.61
C GLY A 84 -6.48 5.28 -25.57
N ASN A 85 -6.28 6.55 -25.21
CA ASN A 85 -6.65 7.68 -26.05
C ASN A 85 -5.94 7.66 -27.42
N LEU A 86 -4.69 7.19 -27.49
CA LEU A 86 -3.95 7.07 -28.75
C LEU A 86 -4.50 5.98 -29.67
N ILE A 87 -5.09 4.92 -29.11
CA ILE A 87 -5.69 3.81 -29.86
C ILE A 87 -7.22 3.95 -29.98
N GLU A 88 -7.78 5.09 -29.58
CA GLU A 88 -9.23 5.39 -29.57
C GLU A 88 -10.07 4.45 -28.68
N GLU A 89 -9.49 3.91 -27.61
CA GLU A 89 -10.16 3.04 -26.63
C GLU A 89 -10.28 3.69 -25.25
N ASP A 90 -11.38 3.41 -24.53
CA ASP A 90 -11.61 3.95 -23.19
C ASP A 90 -10.98 3.08 -22.10
N PHE A 91 -9.87 3.57 -21.55
CA PHE A 91 -9.21 2.98 -20.38
C PHE A 91 -9.36 3.81 -19.10
N SER A 92 -10.40 4.65 -19.01
CA SER A 92 -10.68 5.43 -17.79
C SER A 92 -10.88 4.55 -16.54
N ALA A 93 -11.30 3.29 -16.72
CA ALA A 93 -11.35 2.31 -15.65
C ALA A 93 -9.98 2.02 -15.00
N MET A 94 -8.86 2.35 -15.65
CA MET A 94 -7.54 2.11 -15.11
C MET A 94 -7.25 2.95 -13.86
N TYR A 95 -7.94 4.08 -13.66
CA TYR A 95 -7.86 4.83 -12.40
C TYR A 95 -8.32 4.03 -11.18
N PHE A 96 -9.18 3.01 -11.35
CA PHE A 96 -9.54 2.09 -10.26
C PHE A 96 -8.33 1.36 -9.68
N LEU A 97 -7.25 1.18 -10.46
CA LEU A 97 -6.01 0.61 -9.94
C LEU A 97 -5.38 1.50 -8.86
N GLY A 98 -5.33 2.82 -9.10
CA GLY A 98 -4.82 3.78 -8.12
C GLY A 98 -5.67 3.78 -6.84
N TRP A 99 -6.99 3.77 -6.99
CA TRP A 99 -7.93 3.69 -5.88
C TRP A 99 -7.84 2.36 -5.12
N PHE A 100 -7.62 1.24 -5.82
CA PHE A 100 -7.45 -0.07 -5.22
C PHE A 100 -6.16 -0.15 -4.39
N VAL A 101 -5.06 0.41 -4.89
CA VAL A 101 -3.80 0.53 -4.13
C VAL A 101 -4.00 1.38 -2.88
N LEU A 102 -4.70 2.51 -2.99
CA LEU A 102 -5.02 3.37 -1.85
C LEU A 102 -5.84 2.62 -0.79
N ALA A 103 -6.90 1.91 -1.20
CA ALA A 103 -7.73 1.10 -0.30
C ALA A 103 -6.92 -0.02 0.38
N SER A 104 -6.03 -0.68 -0.37
CA SER A 104 -5.15 -1.73 0.17
C SER A 104 -4.21 -1.19 1.25
N LEU A 105 -3.69 0.02 1.06
CA LEU A 105 -2.84 0.69 2.05
C LEU A 105 -3.61 1.09 3.31
N ILE A 106 -4.86 1.56 3.17
CA ILE A 106 -5.75 1.85 4.31
C ILE A 106 -5.98 0.59 5.14
N ILE A 107 -6.30 -0.55 4.50
CA ILE A 107 -6.49 -1.83 5.19
C ILE A 107 -5.21 -2.25 5.93
N ASN A 108 -4.05 -2.06 5.28
CA ASN A 108 -2.76 -2.36 5.89
C ASN A 108 -2.45 -1.47 7.11
N GLU A 109 -2.80 -0.19 7.09
CA GLU A 109 -2.66 0.70 8.25
C GLU A 109 -3.61 0.31 9.40
N CYS A 110 -4.86 -0.04 9.09
CA CYS A 110 -5.82 -0.58 10.07
C CYS A 110 -5.28 -1.85 10.74
N ARG A 111 -4.65 -2.73 9.96
CA ARG A 111 -4.02 -3.94 10.49
C ARG A 111 -2.92 -3.64 11.50
N SER A 112 -2.00 -2.74 11.12
CA SER A 112 -0.91 -2.29 12.00
C SER A 112 -1.43 -1.68 13.31
N ILE A 113 -2.52 -0.91 13.26
CA ILE A 113 -3.14 -0.31 14.45
C ILE A 113 -3.71 -1.39 15.38
N ILE A 114 -4.46 -2.35 14.83
CA ILE A 114 -5.06 -3.44 15.62
C ILE A 114 -3.96 -4.26 16.30
N GLU A 115 -2.89 -4.59 15.59
CA GLU A 115 -1.73 -5.31 16.13
C GLU A 115 -1.07 -4.52 17.28
N ASN A 116 -0.83 -3.22 17.08
CA ASN A 116 -0.27 -2.36 18.12
C ASN A 116 -1.16 -2.27 19.38
N LEU A 117 -2.49 -2.23 19.21
CA LEU A 117 -3.44 -2.19 20.32
C LEU A 117 -3.49 -3.52 21.08
N VAL A 118 -3.52 -4.65 20.38
CA VAL A 118 -3.51 -5.99 20.99
C VAL A 118 -2.24 -6.20 21.80
N GLU A 119 -1.08 -5.84 21.25
CA GLU A 119 0.20 -5.96 21.97
C GLU A 119 0.34 -4.99 23.15
N SER A 120 -0.36 -3.85 23.10
CA SER A 120 -0.43 -2.89 24.22
C SER A 120 -1.36 -3.36 25.35
N GLY A 121 -2.00 -4.53 25.23
CA GLY A 121 -2.91 -5.08 26.22
C GLY A 121 -4.34 -4.54 26.16
N CYS A 122 -4.71 -3.80 25.11
CA CYS A 122 -6.10 -3.38 24.91
C CYS A 122 -6.97 -4.57 24.49
N ASN A 123 -8.15 -4.68 25.10
CA ASN A 123 -9.11 -5.74 24.76
C ASN A 123 -9.86 -5.40 23.47
N VAL A 124 -9.26 -5.72 22.32
CA VAL A 124 -9.85 -5.49 21.00
C VAL A 124 -10.93 -6.55 20.71
N PRO A 125 -12.12 -6.18 20.20
CA PRO A 125 -13.17 -7.13 19.89
C PRO A 125 -12.68 -8.25 18.96
N ARG A 126 -13.04 -9.50 19.30
CA ARG A 126 -12.51 -10.72 18.69
C ARG A 126 -12.76 -10.85 17.18
N ILE A 127 -13.72 -10.09 16.64
CA ILE A 127 -14.01 -10.05 15.21
C ILE A 127 -12.89 -9.38 14.41
N PHE A 128 -12.22 -8.38 14.98
CA PHE A 128 -11.11 -7.67 14.35
C PHE A 128 -9.81 -8.47 14.41
N THR A 129 -9.62 -9.28 15.45
CA THR A 129 -8.42 -10.13 15.57
C THR A 129 -8.54 -11.39 14.73
N LYS A 130 -9.66 -12.13 14.83
CA LYS A 130 -9.87 -13.36 14.05
C LYS A 130 -9.98 -13.12 12.54
N GLY A 131 -10.65 -12.04 12.12
CA GLY A 131 -10.78 -11.73 10.69
C GLY A 131 -9.43 -11.43 10.05
N LEU A 132 -8.55 -10.75 10.78
CA LEU A 132 -7.22 -10.38 10.32
C LEU A 132 -6.24 -11.55 10.34
N GLU A 133 -6.27 -12.35 11.40
CA GLU A 133 -5.48 -13.59 11.54
C GLU A 133 -5.82 -14.59 10.42
N THR A 134 -7.11 -14.76 10.12
CA THR A 134 -7.55 -15.63 9.02
C THR A 134 -7.06 -15.11 7.67
N ALA A 135 -7.16 -13.80 7.42
CA ALA A 135 -6.66 -13.21 6.18
C ALA A 135 -5.13 -13.36 6.05
N GLU A 136 -4.38 -13.22 7.14
CA GLU A 136 -2.93 -13.40 7.15
C GLU A 136 -2.53 -14.84 6.85
N ILE A 137 -3.17 -15.81 7.50
CA ILE A 137 -2.93 -17.24 7.25
C ILE A 137 -3.18 -17.58 5.77
N LEU A 138 -4.27 -17.09 5.17
CA LEU A 138 -4.58 -17.32 3.76
C LEU A 138 -3.50 -16.75 2.84
N ILE A 139 -3.01 -15.54 3.13
CA ILE A 139 -1.94 -14.90 2.36
C ILE A 139 -0.62 -15.67 2.47
N GLU A 140 -0.27 -16.17 3.67
CA GLU A 140 0.93 -16.98 3.86
C GLU A 140 0.84 -18.33 3.15
N MET A 141 -0.30 -19.00 3.24
CA MET A 141 -0.56 -20.23 2.49
C MET A 141 -0.46 -20.02 0.98
N GLU A 142 -0.98 -18.93 0.43
CA GLU A 142 -0.82 -18.59 -0.99
C GLU A 142 0.65 -18.36 -1.37
N LYS A 143 1.43 -17.66 -0.53
CA LYS A 143 2.86 -17.43 -0.75
C LYS A 143 3.66 -18.73 -0.72
N GLU A 144 3.36 -19.63 0.20
CA GLU A 144 4.02 -20.94 0.32
C GLU A 144 3.68 -21.84 -0.86
N ASN A 145 2.39 -21.93 -1.23
CA ASN A 145 1.95 -22.68 -2.40
C ASN A 145 2.57 -22.15 -3.70
N GLY A 146 2.68 -20.82 -3.84
CA GLY A 146 3.38 -20.18 -4.96
C GLY A 146 4.89 -20.40 -4.98
N LYS A 147 5.54 -20.64 -3.84
CA LYS A 147 6.96 -21.06 -3.77
C LYS A 147 7.14 -22.53 -4.11
N ASN A 148 6.31 -23.42 -3.54
CA ASN A 148 6.37 -24.86 -3.80
C ASN A 148 6.12 -25.18 -5.28
N ASN A 149 5.15 -24.51 -5.93
CA ASN A 149 4.90 -24.67 -7.35
C ASN A 149 6.05 -24.19 -8.24
N ARG A 150 6.80 -23.16 -7.82
CA ARG A 150 8.00 -22.72 -8.54
C ARG A 150 9.14 -23.72 -8.39
N ASN A 151 9.42 -24.18 -7.18
CA ASN A 151 10.49 -25.16 -6.92
C ASN A 151 10.23 -26.48 -7.67
N SER A 152 8.99 -27.00 -7.65
CA SER A 152 8.61 -28.18 -8.42
C SER A 152 8.78 -28.00 -9.95
N LYS A 153 8.66 -26.77 -10.46
CA LYS A 153 8.88 -26.47 -11.88
C LYS A 153 10.37 -26.47 -12.24
N TYR A 154 11.24 -25.99 -11.35
CA TYR A 154 12.70 -26.04 -11.54
C TYR A 154 13.24 -27.47 -11.41
N ASP A 155 12.77 -28.25 -10.43
CA ASP A 155 13.17 -29.66 -10.28
C ASP A 155 12.82 -30.51 -11.51
N LYS A 156 11.72 -30.16 -12.21
CA LYS A 156 11.30 -30.81 -13.47
C LYS A 156 12.07 -30.32 -14.70
N LEU A 157 12.65 -29.12 -14.67
CA LEU A 157 13.47 -28.58 -15.77
C LEU A 157 14.90 -29.13 -15.68
N ASP A 158 15.45 -29.22 -14.47
CA ASP A 158 16.80 -29.73 -14.23
C ASP A 158 16.86 -31.26 -14.45
N GLY A 159 15.83 -32.01 -14.02
CA GLY A 159 15.72 -33.46 -14.26
C GLY A 159 15.42 -33.88 -15.71
N ASN A 160 15.20 -32.93 -16.61
CA ASN A 160 15.01 -33.18 -18.05
C ASN A 160 16.24 -32.80 -18.89
N GLN A 161 17.25 -32.15 -18.31
CA GLN A 161 18.53 -31.87 -18.98
C GLN A 161 19.58 -32.99 -18.78
N GLU A 162 19.34 -33.92 -17.84
CA GLU A 162 20.20 -35.08 -17.59
C GLU A 162 19.78 -36.36 -18.37
N ARG A 163 18.87 -36.25 -19.36
CA ARG A 163 18.42 -37.38 -20.19
C ARG A 163 18.67 -37.16 -21.67
#